data_AF-A0A6C2UN08-F1
#
_entry.id   AF-A0A6C2UN08-F1
#
_cell.length_a   1.000
_cell.length_b   1.000
_cell.length_c   1.000
_cell.angle_alpha   90.00
_cell.angle_beta   90.00
_cell.angle_gamma   90.00
#
_symmetry.space_group_name_H-M   'P 1'
#
loop_
_entity.id
_entity.type
_entity.pdbx_description
1 polymer ?
#
loop_
_entity_poly.entity_id
_entity_poly.type
_entity_poly.pdbx_seq_one_letter_code
_entity_poly.pdbx_strand_id
1 'polypeptide(L)'
;MPSEIVQYGLHESLIELAESTTESCGVKCVVQMDGSVSMSDAGVETHLYRIAQEAVNNAIRHARASYIEIAVSSENGMLQLMVADDGTWKEPAENLRGIGL
;
A
#
# COMPACT_ATOMS: atom_id res chain seq x y z
N MET A 1 15.16 -27.11 -17.31
CA MET A 1 13.83 -27.47 -16.77
C MET A 1 13.92 -27.40 -15.25
N PRO A 2 12.98 -26.79 -14.50
CA PRO A 2 11.79 -26.03 -14.92
C PRO A 2 11.59 -24.67 -14.18
N SER A 3 10.89 -23.75 -14.86
CA SER A 3 9.92 -22.74 -14.36
C SER A 3 10.03 -22.16 -12.93
N GLU A 4 10.83 -21.13 -12.70
CA GLU A 4 10.65 -20.22 -11.54
C GLU A 4 11.11 -18.79 -11.93
N ILE A 5 10.34 -18.11 -12.78
CA ILE A 5 10.59 -16.69 -13.04
C ILE A 5 9.32 -15.91 -12.67
N VAL A 6 9.45 -15.22 -11.53
CA VAL A 6 8.89 -13.90 -11.22
C VAL A 6 7.39 -13.87 -10.94
N GLN A 7 7.03 -14.17 -9.68
CA GLN A 7 5.71 -13.87 -9.12
C GLN A 7 5.79 -13.04 -7.83
N TYR A 8 6.89 -12.31 -7.63
CA TYR A 8 7.19 -11.70 -6.34
C TYR A 8 7.48 -10.18 -6.38
N GLY A 9 7.33 -9.49 -7.52
CA GLY A 9 7.69 -8.07 -7.64
C GLY A 9 6.94 -7.15 -6.68
N LEU A 10 5.61 -7.03 -6.84
CA LEU A 10 4.82 -6.14 -5.98
C LEU A 10 4.65 -6.69 -4.55
N HIS A 11 4.35 -7.98 -4.40
CA HIS A 11 4.05 -8.56 -3.09
C HIS A 11 5.24 -8.44 -2.13
N GLU A 12 6.46 -8.80 -2.56
CA GLU A 12 7.66 -8.62 -1.73
C GLU A 12 7.91 -7.14 -1.44
N SER A 13 7.79 -6.26 -2.43
CA SER A 13 7.98 -4.82 -2.22
C SER A 13 7.00 -4.24 -1.20
N LEU A 14 5.75 -4.70 -1.18
CA LEU A 14 4.76 -4.28 -0.17
C LEU A 14 5.09 -4.83 1.22
N ILE A 15 5.59 -6.08 1.31
CA ILE A 15 6.06 -6.65 2.57
C ILE A 15 7.23 -5.82 3.11
N GLU A 16 8.24 -5.53 2.29
CA GLU A 16 9.38 -4.71 2.69
C GLU A 16 8.94 -3.32 3.18
N LEU A 17 7.97 -2.70 2.49
CA LEU A 17 7.38 -1.43 2.92
C LEU A 17 6.72 -1.55 4.30
N ALA A 18 5.95 -2.62 4.55
CA ALA A 18 5.26 -2.84 5.81
C ALA A 18 6.22 -3.13 6.97
N GLU A 19 7.25 -3.96 6.73
CA GLU A 19 8.31 -4.24 7.70
C GLU A 19 9.08 -2.96 8.05
N SER A 20 9.52 -2.21 7.04
CA SER A 20 10.25 -0.95 7.24
C SER A 20 9.42 0.08 8.03
N THR A 21 8.12 0.17 7.73
CA THR A 21 7.17 1.03 8.45
C THR A 21 7.06 0.61 9.92
N THR A 22 6.94 -0.69 10.18
CA THR A 22 6.83 -1.23 11.53
C THR A 22 8.08 -0.96 12.34
N GLU A 23 9.26 -1.19 11.77
CA GLU A 23 10.54 -0.97 12.43
C GLU A 23 10.84 0.52 12.67
N SER A 24 10.59 1.36 11.67
CA SER A 24 11.01 2.77 11.70
C SER A 24 10.04 3.68 12.46
N CYS A 25 8.75 3.36 12.43
CA CYS A 25 7.70 4.23 12.97
C CYS A 25 6.99 3.65 14.20
N GLY A 26 7.19 2.36 14.51
CA GLY A 26 6.49 1.69 15.61
C GLY A 26 4.99 1.48 15.38
N VAL A 27 4.55 1.60 14.12
CA VAL A 27 3.16 1.39 13.69
C VAL A 27 3.06 0.01 13.07
N LYS A 28 2.18 -0.86 13.57
CA LYS A 28 2.04 -2.21 13.03
C LYS A 28 1.47 -2.14 11.61
N CYS A 29 2.27 -2.44 10.61
CA CYS A 29 1.82 -2.48 9.22
C CYS A 29 1.74 -3.93 8.74
N VAL A 30 0.66 -4.30 8.06
CA VAL A 30 0.48 -5.65 7.50
C VAL A 30 0.03 -5.60 6.04
N VAL A 31 0.37 -6.64 5.30
CA VAL A 31 0.00 -6.79 3.88
C VAL A 31 -0.92 -8.00 3.73
N GLN A 32 -2.00 -7.82 2.98
CA GLN A 32 -2.85 -8.89 2.48
C GLN A 32 -2.94 -8.78 0.96
N MET A 33 -2.59 -9.85 0.26
CA MET A 33 -2.73 -9.92 -1.18
C MET A 33 -3.48 -11.18 -1.55
N ASP A 34 -4.58 -11.03 -2.30
CA ASP A 34 -5.29 -12.18 -2.82
C ASP A 34 -4.40 -12.90 -3.86
N GLY A 35 -4.23 -14.21 -3.71
CA GLY A 35 -3.47 -15.05 -4.63
C GLY A 35 -4.07 -15.12 -6.04
N SER A 36 -5.33 -14.67 -6.22
CA SER A 36 -5.95 -14.48 -7.53
C SER A 36 -5.40 -13.26 -8.29
N VAL A 37 -4.68 -12.36 -7.61
CA VAL A 37 -4.05 -11.20 -8.22
C VAL A 37 -2.88 -11.66 -9.07
N SER A 38 -3.07 -11.65 -10.38
CA SER A 38 -2.01 -11.82 -11.36
C SER A 38 -1.86 -10.52 -12.13
N MET A 39 -0.67 -9.93 -12.06
CA MET A 39 -0.30 -8.79 -12.89
C MET A 39 0.80 -9.20 -13.84
N SER A 40 0.62 -8.86 -15.11
CA SER A 40 1.63 -9.08 -16.16
C SER A 40 2.33 -7.79 -16.59
N ASP A 41 1.88 -6.64 -16.07
CA ASP A 41 2.38 -5.32 -16.44
C ASP A 41 3.20 -4.70 -15.28
N ALA A 42 4.53 -4.70 -15.44
CA ALA A 42 5.46 -4.13 -14.46
C ALA A 42 5.26 -2.61 -14.23
N GLY A 43 4.69 -1.90 -15.20
CA GLY A 43 4.30 -0.51 -15.04
C GLY A 43 3.18 -0.37 -14.03
N VAL A 44 2.16 -1.23 -14.09
CA VAL A 44 1.04 -1.24 -13.13
C VAL A 44 1.55 -1.57 -11.72
N GLU A 45 2.42 -2.57 -11.58
CA GLU A 45 3.05 -2.91 -10.29
C GLU A 45 3.78 -1.72 -9.67
N THR A 46 4.57 -1.01 -10.48
CA THR A 46 5.32 0.17 -10.03
C THR A 46 4.38 1.30 -9.56
N HIS A 47 3.29 1.54 -10.28
CA HIS A 47 2.33 2.58 -9.89
C HIS A 47 1.62 2.21 -8.58
N LEU A 48 1.19 0.96 -8.41
CA LEU A 48 0.54 0.50 -7.18
C LEU A 48 1.47 0.60 -5.98
N TYR A 49 2.72 0.18 -6.14
CA TYR A 49 3.71 0.32 -5.08
C TYR A 49 3.88 1.78 -4.65
N ARG A 50 3.99 2.72 -5.61
CA ARG A 50 4.09 4.15 -5.31
C ARG A 50 2.84 4.70 -4.62
N ILE A 51 1.66 4.28 -5.04
CA ILE A 51 0.39 4.68 -4.42
C ILE A 51 0.32 4.16 -2.98
N ALA A 52 0.66 2.89 -2.76
CA ALA A 52 0.69 2.28 -1.43
C ALA A 52 1.70 3.00 -0.52
N GLN A 53 2.91 3.26 -1.02
CA GLN A 53 3.97 3.97 -0.30
C GLN A 53 3.51 5.36 0.16
N GLU A 54 2.89 6.15 -0.74
CA GLU A 54 2.41 7.48 -0.39
C GLU A 54 1.23 7.44 0.60
N ALA A 55 0.30 6.50 0.41
CA ALA A 55 -0.82 6.31 1.34
C ALA A 55 -0.35 5.92 2.75
N VAL A 56 0.61 5.00 2.87
CA VAL A 56 1.23 4.60 4.14
C VAL A 56 1.95 5.80 4.77
N ASN A 57 2.72 6.56 3.99
CA ASN A 57 3.39 7.77 4.48
C ASN A 57 2.38 8.79 5.02
N ASN A 58 1.24 8.95 4.34
CA ASN A 58 0.18 9.85 4.77
C ASN A 58 -0.48 9.37 6.07
N ALA A 59 -0.76 8.08 6.22
CA ALA A 59 -1.28 7.50 7.45
C ALA A 59 -0.32 7.72 8.64
N ILE A 60 0.98 7.47 8.44
CA ILE A 60 2.02 7.68 9.46
C ILE A 60 2.09 9.16 9.88
N ARG A 61 2.06 10.08 8.92
CA ARG A 61 2.19 11.53 9.17
C ARG A 61 0.96 12.13 9.84
N HIS A 62 -0.24 11.70 9.44
CA HIS A 62 -1.47 12.42 9.74
C HIS A 62 -2.38 11.72 10.74
N ALA A 63 -2.39 10.39 10.79
CA ALA A 63 -3.45 9.66 11.48
C ALA A 63 -3.12 9.32 12.94
N ARG A 64 -1.84 9.41 13.37
CA ARG A 64 -1.37 8.84 14.66
C ARG A 64 -1.82 7.38 14.82
N ALA A 65 -1.88 6.65 13.71
CA ALA A 65 -2.30 5.26 13.68
C ALA A 65 -1.35 4.38 14.48
N SER A 66 -1.90 3.35 15.11
CA SER A 66 -1.14 2.25 15.71
C SER A 66 -1.09 1.02 14.79
N TYR A 67 -1.96 1.00 13.79
CA TYR A 67 -2.11 -0.09 12.84
C TYR A 67 -2.43 0.43 11.43
N ILE A 68 -1.77 -0.16 10.43
CA ILE A 68 -2.01 0.08 9.00
C ILE A 68 -2.17 -1.28 8.30
N GLU A 69 -3.15 -1.40 7.42
CA GLU A 69 -3.37 -2.55 6.56
C GLU A 69 -3.26 -2.13 5.10
N ILE A 70 -2.44 -2.84 4.33
CA ILE A 70 -2.33 -2.74 2.89
C ILE A 70 -2.99 -3.99 2.29
N ALA A 71 -4.08 -3.82 1.56
CA ALA A 71 -4.78 -4.92 0.91
C ALA A 71 -4.78 -4.74 -0.62
N VAL A 72 -4.44 -5.81 -1.34
CA VAL A 72 -4.50 -5.85 -2.81
C VAL A 72 -5.39 -7.03 -3.22
N SER A 73 -6.42 -6.76 -4.00
CA SER A 73 -7.38 -7.77 -4.47
C SER A 73 -7.74 -7.54 -5.93
N SER A 74 -8.26 -8.59 -6.58
CA SER A 74 -8.80 -8.51 -7.93
C SER A 74 -10.26 -8.90 -7.89
N GLU A 75 -11.16 -7.99 -8.25
CA GLU A 75 -12.60 -8.22 -8.27
C GLU A 75 -13.19 -7.80 -9.61
N ASN A 76 -13.93 -8.71 -10.26
CA ASN A 76 -14.55 -8.46 -11.57
C ASN A 76 -13.55 -8.01 -12.66
N GLY A 77 -12.29 -8.47 -12.58
CA GLY A 77 -11.22 -8.08 -13.51
C GLY A 77 -10.65 -6.67 -13.25
N MET A 78 -11.05 -6.02 -12.16
CA MET A 78 -10.48 -4.76 -11.70
C MET A 78 -9.57 -5.02 -10.50
N LEU A 79 -8.40 -4.42 -10.54
CA LEU A 79 -7.47 -4.45 -9.43
C LEU A 79 -7.82 -3.36 -8.41
N GLN A 80 -7.85 -3.74 -7.14
CA GLN A 80 -8.12 -2.85 -6.03
C GLN A 80 -6.92 -2.82 -5.09
N LEU A 81 -6.50 -1.62 -4.72
CA LEU A 81 -5.54 -1.36 -3.66
C LEU A 81 -6.25 -0.57 -2.56
N MET A 82 -6.20 -1.09 -1.35
CA MET A 82 -6.73 -0.45 -0.15
C MET A 82 -5.60 -0.24 0.83
N VAL A 83 -5.52 0.96 1.40
CA VAL A 83 -4.69 1.26 2.56
C VAL A 83 -5.61 1.82 3.63
N ALA A 84 -5.73 1.08 4.73
CA ALA A 84 -6.58 1.43 5.86
C ALA A 84 -5.73 1.62 7.10
N ASP A 85 -6.06 2.59 7.93
CA ASP A 85 -5.40 2.85 9.21
C ASP A 85 -6.43 3.02 10.32
N ASP A 86 -6.02 2.76 11.56
CA ASP A 86 -6.87 2.89 12.76
C ASP A 86 -6.76 4.28 13.42
N GLY A 87 -6.12 5.22 12.74
CA GLY A 87 -5.86 6.54 13.25
C GLY A 87 -7.05 7.50 13.11
N THR A 88 -6.87 8.70 13.63
CA THR A 88 -7.82 9.81 13.47
C THR A 88 -7.29 10.77 12.43
N TRP A 89 -7.94 10.86 11.28
CA TRP A 89 -7.66 11.91 10.31
C TRP A 89 -8.07 13.26 10.90
N LYS A 90 -7.10 14.09 11.25
CA LYS A 90 -7.38 15.51 11.44
C LYS A 90 -7.46 16.11 10.06
N GLU A 91 -8.67 16.39 9.58
CA GLU A 91 -8.83 17.23 8.41
C GLU A 91 -7.92 18.46 8.58
N PRO A 92 -7.03 18.75 7.62
CA PRO A 92 -6.43 20.06 7.59
C PRO A 92 -7.59 21.04 7.45
N ALA A 93 -7.78 21.89 8.47
CA ALA A 93 -8.80 22.93 8.46
C ALA A 93 -8.79 23.59 7.07
N GLU A 94 -9.92 23.51 6.38
CA GLU A 94 -10.04 23.84 4.96
C GLU A 94 -9.26 25.11 4.62
N ASN A 95 -8.17 24.93 3.88
CA ASN A 95 -7.66 25.98 3.03
C ASN A 95 -7.42 25.33 1.66
N LEU A 96 -8.54 25.17 0.95
CA LEU A 96 -8.66 24.68 -0.42
C LEU A 96 -7.85 25.54 -1.40
N ARG A 97 -6.52 25.41 -1.43
CA ARG A 97 -5.64 25.78 -2.56
C ARG A 97 -4.38 24.94 -2.54
N GLY A 98 -4.52 23.67 -2.88
CA GLY A 98 -3.40 22.80 -3.25
C GLY A 98 -3.92 21.78 -4.24
N ILE A 99 -3.51 21.92 -5.51
CA ILE A 99 -3.76 20.92 -6.54
C ILE A 99 -2.93 19.70 -6.15
N GLY A 100 -3.57 18.70 -5.56
CA GLY A 100 -2.94 17.42 -5.21
C GLY A 100 -2.51 16.67 -6.46
N LEU A 101 -1.30 16.13 -6.40
CA LEU A 101 -0.83 14.98 -7.18
C LEU A 101 -0.53 13.86 -6.18
#